data_AF-A0A918XL09-F1
#
_entry.id   AF-A0A918XL09-F1
#
_cell.length_a   1.000
_cell.length_b   1.000
_cell.length_c   1.000
_cell.angle_alpha   90.00
_cell.angle_beta   90.00
_cell.angle_gamma   90.00
#
_symmetry.space_group_name_H-M   'P 1'
#
loop_
_entity.id
_entity.type
_entity.pdbx_description
1 polymer ?
#
loop_
_entity_poly.entity_id
_entity_poly.type
_entity_poly.pdbx_seq_one_letter_code
_entity_poly.pdbx_strand_id
1 'polypeptide(L)' 'MTERLGDLTDFFLHLDDLKAVERRTYIRGGDRRGNSAEHSWHLAMACWSFAKMFEDEFDVDRLIKMHAFVEQENPEV' A
#
# COMPACT_ATOMS: atom_id res chain seq x y z
N MET A 1 -7.06 12.30 24.25
CA MET A 1 -7.51 10.96 23.83
C MET A 1 -8.37 11.05 22.57
N THR A 2 -9.39 11.91 22.58
CA THR A 2 -10.28 12.17 21.43
C THR A 2 -9.52 12.71 20.20
N GLU A 3 -8.56 13.61 20.40
CA GLU A 3 -7.71 14.15 19.33
C GLU A 3 -6.91 13.06 18.62
N ARG A 4 -6.17 12.22 19.37
CA ARG A 4 -5.43 11.06 18.80
C ARG A 4 -6.33 10.06 18.05
N LEU A 5 -7.58 9.92 18.46
CA LEU A 5 -8.53 9.05 17.76
C LEU A 5 -9.04 9.70 16.46
N GLY A 6 -9.21 11.03 16.47
CA GLY A 6 -9.50 11.82 15.27
C GLY A 6 -8.39 11.65 14.23
N ASP A 7 -7.14 11.90 14.62
CA ASP A 7 -5.98 11.78 13.72
C ASP A 7 -5.86 10.38 13.09
N LEU A 8 -6.11 9.32 13.88
CA LEU A 8 -6.11 7.94 13.37
C LEU A 8 -7.26 7.71 12.38
N THR A 9 -8.43 8.24 12.65
CA THR A 9 -9.59 8.08 11.77
C THR A 9 -9.33 8.79 10.44
N ASP A 10 -8.83 10.03 10.48
CA ASP A 10 -8.49 10.80 9.29
C ASP A 10 -7.41 10.08 8.46
N PHE A 11 -6.40 9.51 9.14
CA PHE A 11 -5.39 8.68 8.47
C PHE A 11 -6.02 7.47 7.74
N PHE A 12 -6.94 6.74 8.37
CA PHE A 12 -7.59 5.61 7.71
C PHE A 12 -8.52 6.02 6.56
N LEU A 13 -9.19 7.17 6.65
CA LEU A 13 -9.97 7.72 5.54
C LEU A 13 -9.07 8.06 4.35
N HIS A 14 -7.92 8.67 4.61
CA HIS A 14 -6.94 8.99 3.58
C HIS A 14 -6.32 7.74 2.92
N LEU A 15 -6.20 6.65 3.67
CA LEU A 15 -5.83 5.35 3.10
C LEU A 15 -6.94 4.74 2.23
N ASP A 16 -8.22 4.99 2.56
CA ASP A 16 -9.37 4.51 1.78
C ASP A 16 -9.41 5.15 0.39
N ASP A 17 -9.03 6.42 0.29
CA ASP A 17 -8.96 7.17 -0.97
C ASP A 17 -8.05 6.50 -2.02
N LEU A 18 -7.05 5.71 -1.59
CA LEU A 18 -6.20 4.93 -2.49
C LEU A 18 -6.97 3.88 -3.31
N LYS A 19 -8.16 3.47 -2.88
CA LYS A 19 -9.01 2.55 -3.64
C LYS A 19 -9.60 3.20 -4.90
N ALA A 20 -9.67 4.53 -4.93
CA ALA A 20 -10.17 5.29 -6.07
C ALA A 20 -9.07 5.60 -7.11
N VAL A 21 -7.80 5.47 -6.74
CA VAL A 21 -6.68 5.72 -7.66
C VAL A 21 -6.48 4.50 -8.55
N GLU A 22 -6.96 4.58 -9.80
CA GLU A 22 -6.76 3.54 -10.80
C GLU A 22 -5.34 3.58 -11.38
N ARG A 23 -4.74 2.40 -11.53
CA ARG A 23 -3.42 2.22 -12.14
C ARG A 23 -3.53 1.92 -13.62
N ARG A 24 -2.42 2.09 -14.35
CA ARG A 24 -2.32 1.70 -15.77
C ARG A 24 -2.34 0.18 -15.98
N THR A 25 -1.91 -0.59 -14.97
CA THR A 25 -1.78 -2.05 -15.05
C THR A 25 -3.13 -2.75 -14.87
N TYR A 26 -3.45 -3.67 -15.79
CA TYR A 26 -4.60 -4.55 -15.68
C TYR A 26 -4.33 -5.71 -14.73
N ILE A 27 -5.33 -6.12 -13.97
CA ILE A 27 -5.20 -7.26 -13.08
C ILE A 27 -5.15 -8.53 -13.89
N ARG A 28 -3.97 -9.19 -13.88
CA ARG A 28 -3.71 -10.46 -14.57
C ARG A 28 -4.13 -10.42 -16.05
N GLY A 29 -4.04 -9.25 -16.70
CA GLY A 29 -4.49 -9.08 -18.09
C GLY A 29 -6.00 -9.23 -18.31
N GLY A 30 -6.82 -9.13 -17.26
CA GLY A 30 -8.28 -9.10 -17.35
C GLY A 30 -8.82 -7.72 -17.73
N ASP A 31 -10.13 -7.55 -17.59
CA ASP A 31 -10.85 -6.39 -18.15
C ASP A 31 -10.85 -5.13 -17.27
N ARG A 32 -10.26 -5.19 -16.07
CA ARG A 32 -10.19 -4.05 -15.14
C ARG A 32 -8.76 -3.66 -14.79
N ARG A 33 -8.58 -2.36 -14.60
CA ARG A 33 -7.39 -1.79 -13.98
C ARG A 33 -7.36 -2.13 -12.49
N GLY A 34 -6.16 -2.37 -11.96
CA GLY A 34 -5.97 -2.42 -10.52
C GLY A 34 -5.98 -1.02 -9.91
N ASN A 35 -6.20 -0.91 -8.61
CA ASN A 35 -6.04 0.36 -7.90
C ASN A 35 -4.75 0.38 -7.04
N SER A 36 -4.40 1.57 -6.56
CA SER A 36 -3.23 1.78 -5.70
C SER A 36 -3.28 0.97 -4.40
N ALA A 37 -4.45 0.85 -3.76
CA ALA A 37 -4.60 0.05 -2.54
C ALA A 37 -4.28 -1.44 -2.77
N GLU A 38 -4.76 -2.02 -3.88
CA GLU A 38 -4.51 -3.41 -4.28
C GLU A 38 -3.02 -3.65 -4.58
N HIS A 39 -2.37 -2.67 -5.23
CA HIS A 39 -0.95 -2.75 -5.54
C HIS A 39 -0.09 -2.72 -4.27
N SER A 40 -0.34 -1.77 -3.37
CA SER A 40 0.37 -1.65 -2.10
C SER A 40 0.20 -2.89 -1.23
N TRP A 41 -1.01 -3.47 -1.18
CA TRP A 41 -1.24 -4.74 -0.49
C TRP A 41 -0.41 -5.88 -1.09
N HIS A 42 -0.41 -6.03 -2.41
CA HIS A 42 0.32 -7.10 -3.08
C HIS A 42 1.84 -6.96 -2.88
N LEU A 43 2.36 -5.74 -2.94
CA LEU A 43 3.78 -5.46 -2.67
C LEU A 43 4.17 -5.77 -1.23
N ALA A 44 3.36 -5.36 -0.25
CA ALA A 44 3.60 -5.69 1.17
C ALA A 44 3.65 -7.22 1.39
N MET A 45 2.74 -7.96 0.77
CA MET A 45 2.75 -9.43 0.82
C MET A 45 3.98 -10.05 0.16
N ALA A 46 4.45 -9.47 -0.96
CA ALA A 46 5.67 -9.91 -1.62
C ALA A 46 6.91 -9.67 -0.73
N CYS A 47 7.07 -8.46 -0.19
CA CYS A 47 8.15 -8.11 0.73
C CYS A 47 8.16 -9.02 1.97
N TRP A 48 6.99 -9.26 2.58
CA TRP A 48 6.88 -10.14 3.73
C TRP A 48 7.28 -11.58 3.39
N SER A 49 6.87 -12.08 2.22
CA SER A 49 7.23 -13.43 1.76
C SER A 49 8.72 -13.56 1.48
N PHE A 50 9.34 -12.56 0.86
CA PHE A 50 10.78 -12.53 0.63
C PHE A 50 11.58 -12.44 1.93
N ALA A 51 11.18 -11.58 2.87
CA ALA A 51 11.84 -11.47 4.16
C ALA A 51 11.86 -12.81 4.91
N LYS A 52 10.78 -13.59 4.84
CA LYS A 52 10.73 -14.95 5.39
C LYS A 52 11.63 -15.95 4.67
N MET A 53 11.86 -15.77 3.38
CA MET A 53 12.73 -16.65 2.58
C MET A 53 14.22 -16.39 2.83
N PHE A 54 14.59 -15.13 3.13
CA PHE A 54 15.98 -14.70 3.28
C PHE A 54 16.45 -14.56 4.74
N GLU A 55 15.72 -15.16 5.69
CA GLU A 55 16.12 -15.29 7.11
C GLU A 55 16.68 -13.99 7.74
N ASP A 56 15.82 -12.96 7.81
CA ASP A 56 15.98 -11.74 8.64
C ASP A 56 17.05 -10.71 8.24
N GLU A 57 17.51 -10.67 7.00
CA GLU A 57 18.32 -9.52 6.50
C GLU A 57 17.53 -8.20 6.34
N PHE A 58 16.21 -8.21 6.55
CA PHE A 58 15.33 -7.07 6.25
C PHE A 58 14.45 -6.66 7.43
N ASP A 59 14.38 -5.35 7.69
CA ASP A 59 13.40 -4.74 8.59
C ASP A 59 12.02 -4.72 7.92
N VAL A 60 11.20 -5.74 8.22
CA VAL A 60 9.85 -5.92 7.66
C VAL A 60 8.93 -4.75 8.02
N ASP A 61 9.03 -4.21 9.24
CA ASP A 61 8.19 -3.09 9.69
C ASP A 61 8.49 -1.84 8.87
N ARG A 62 9.77 -1.59 8.57
CA ARG A 62 10.17 -0.48 7.71
C ARG A 62 9.71 -0.67 6.26
N LEU A 63 9.80 -1.90 5.73
CA LEU A 63 9.34 -2.22 4.37
C LEU A 63 7.83 -1.98 4.21
N ILE A 64 7.03 -2.43 5.16
CA ILE A 64 5.57 -2.23 5.12
C ILE A 64 5.22 -0.73 5.22
N LYS A 65 5.94 0.04 6.07
CA LYS A 65 5.68 1.48 6.26
C LYS A 65 6.03 2.33 5.03
N MET A 66 7.09 2.00 4.28
CA MET A 66 7.48 2.80 3.11
C MET A 66 6.43 2.79 1.99
N HIS A 67 5.71 1.68 1.82
CA HIS A 67 4.84 1.51 0.65
C HIS A 67 3.48 2.19 0.76
N ALA A 68 3.03 2.55 1.96
CA ALA A 68 1.80 3.34 2.13
C ALA A 68 1.91 4.77 1.58
N PHE A 69 3.13 5.33 1.46
CA PHE A 69 3.37 6.74 1.12
C PHE A 69 3.71 7.01 -0.35
N VAL A 70 4.31 6.04 -1.07
CA VAL A 70 4.88 6.29 -2.40
C VAL A 70 3.83 6.63 -3.47
N GLU A 71 2.59 6.19 -3.30
CA GLU A 71 1.54 6.42 -4.33
C GLU A 71 0.73 7.71 -4.12
N GLN A 72 0.91 8.39 -2.99
CA GLN A 72 0.18 9.63 -2.72
C GLN A 72 0.82 10.86 -3.37
N GLU A 73 2.10 10.79 -3.70
CA GLU A 73 2.83 11.94 -4.27
C GLU A 73 2.88 11.97 -5.80
N ASN A 74 2.42 10.92 -6.50
CA ASN A 74 2.51 10.89 -7.97
C ASN A 74 1.35 10.14 -8.66
N PRO A 75 0.24 10.83 -8.98
CA PRO A 75 -0.92 10.23 -9.66
C PRO A 75 -0.67 9.87 -11.14
N GLU A 76 0.53 10.14 -11.69
CA GLU A 76 0.85 9.86 -13.09
C GLU A 76 1.58 8.53 -13.36
N VAL A 77 1.91 7.76 -12.31
CA VAL A 77 2.63 6.47 -12.41
C VAL A 77 1.68 5.29 -12.24
#